data_AF-A0A9E5EGU6-F1
#
_entry.id   AF-A0A9E5EGU6-F1
#
_cell.length_a   1.000
_cell.length_b   1.000
_cell.length_c   1.000
_cell.angle_alpha   90.00
_cell.angle_beta   90.00
_cell.angle_gamma   90.00
#
_symmetry.space_group_name_H-M   'P 1'
#
loop_
_entity.id
_entity.type
_entity.pdbx_description
1 polymer ?
#
loop_
_entity_poly.entity_id
_entity_poly.type
_entity_poly.pdbx_seq_one_letter_code
_entity_poly.pdbx_strand_id
1 'polypeptide(L)'
;MLSYFSIGLLTSTLLIASGVDILTSFRTAAILILISSTGLVAWLAILRGNREICFPEAIGMGLALGFIACASLMLLLRPFGFYFYGATIPLAIANSFFLFSRGRKFLNTSRLNFSPQDTALIVFIVFFGLYLSSPALLISALVVLLIMRINKSENYLLTYSMYAAIWSAIILTVLYLSFTSNAPEPFIFGQGAESVPREAWANSIVMFGPNENIAIFGNPLRYHWFSFAVFGMITRLSGLIPMVLFNSGLSAVIDLICVGGIIWSTTLSISKRKSIALLAVVIAYGTVSLNNPYAIITDSSPDATSWLVFVAAFAFALLNYSDFSPRVGPIFLAALGAATILSNGGYGTSLAVGLVFWILAIIARDKKLVLRKSISEIMAFGCTGIAMALSYFAFLTPSNYSTSTIDLSLRFLTATSGLLFVISFYSSRVITMPSLTRLVPAGFSYFYFGLAVVSIPGFFVYRNSTWNLTIQFTMPALILFATPLALACSKSWSEWAHSKRLRHLLALAFGALGFFLQV
;
A
#
# COMPACT_ATOMS: atom_id res chain seq x y z
N MET A 1 14.67 10.16 -14.16
CA MET A 1 14.81 9.14 -15.23
C MET A 1 15.51 7.89 -14.73
N LEU A 2 16.76 7.95 -14.25
CA LEU A 2 17.51 6.76 -13.81
C LEU A 2 16.81 5.92 -12.72
N SER A 3 16.15 6.55 -11.74
CA SER A 3 15.38 5.82 -10.72
C SER A 3 14.22 5.01 -11.31
N TYR A 4 13.45 5.59 -12.25
CA TYR A 4 12.40 4.87 -12.97
C TYR A 4 12.97 3.77 -13.87
N PHE A 5 14.13 4.00 -14.48
CA PHE A 5 14.84 2.97 -15.23
C PHE A 5 15.24 1.78 -14.35
N SER A 6 15.71 2.01 -13.11
CA SER A 6 16.01 0.91 -12.17
C SER A 6 14.79 0.05 -11.85
N ILE A 7 13.60 0.65 -11.77
CA ILE A 7 12.35 -0.08 -11.54
C ILE A 7 11.92 -0.84 -12.80
N GLY A 8 12.12 -0.24 -13.98
CA GLY A 8 11.92 -0.92 -15.24
C GLY A 8 12.85 -2.13 -15.38
N LEU A 9 14.12 -1.97 -15.01
CA LEU A 9 15.11 -3.05 -14.98
C LEU A 9 14.64 -4.17 -14.03
N LEU A 10 14.33 -3.84 -12.77
CA LEU A 10 13.83 -4.80 -11.78
C LEU A 10 12.60 -5.57 -12.28
N THR A 11 11.63 -4.88 -12.86
CA THR A 11 10.41 -5.49 -13.42
C THR A 11 10.76 -6.42 -14.58
N SER A 12 11.55 -5.94 -15.54
CA SER A 12 11.90 -6.69 -16.74
C SER A 12 12.73 -7.93 -16.43
N THR A 13 13.71 -7.83 -15.52
CA THR A 13 14.56 -8.98 -15.15
C THR A 13 13.74 -10.04 -14.45
N LEU A 14 12.84 -9.66 -13.53
CA LEU A 14 11.92 -10.60 -12.87
C LEU A 14 11.03 -11.36 -13.86
N LEU A 15 10.47 -10.67 -14.85
CA LEU A 15 9.63 -11.29 -15.88
C LEU A 15 10.43 -12.20 -16.81
N ILE A 16 11.62 -11.77 -17.25
CA ILE A 16 12.51 -12.58 -18.09
C ILE A 16 12.91 -13.86 -17.36
N ALA A 17 13.28 -13.75 -16.08
CA ALA A 17 13.58 -14.90 -15.25
C ALA A 17 12.38 -15.84 -15.11
N SER A 18 11.17 -15.29 -15.13
CA SER A 18 9.91 -16.05 -15.07
C SER A 18 9.50 -16.62 -16.45
N GLY A 19 10.39 -16.68 -17.44
CA GLY A 19 10.09 -17.25 -18.76
C GLY A 19 9.30 -16.33 -19.70
N VAL A 20 9.12 -15.05 -19.37
CA VAL A 20 8.43 -14.09 -20.24
C VAL A 20 9.40 -13.55 -21.28
N ASP A 21 8.96 -13.43 -22.53
CA ASP A 21 9.79 -12.89 -23.60
C ASP A 21 10.28 -11.46 -23.29
N ILE A 22 11.43 -11.11 -23.85
CA ILE A 22 12.13 -9.85 -23.58
C ILE A 22 11.26 -8.64 -23.95
N LEU A 23 10.52 -8.72 -25.07
CA LEU A 23 9.71 -7.61 -25.56
C LEU A 23 8.52 -7.35 -24.65
N THR A 24 7.78 -8.39 -24.26
CA THR A 24 6.67 -8.31 -23.32
C THR A 24 7.15 -7.84 -21.95
N SER A 25 8.33 -8.27 -21.51
CA SER A 25 8.94 -7.83 -20.25
C SER A 25 9.24 -6.32 -20.25
N PHE A 26 9.86 -5.80 -21.31
CA PHE A 26 10.09 -4.36 -21.45
C PHE A 26 8.80 -3.56 -21.63
N ARG A 27 7.82 -4.10 -22.37
CA ARG A 27 6.49 -3.48 -22.51
C ARG A 27 5.80 -3.34 -21.15
N THR A 28 5.82 -4.40 -20.34
CA THR A 28 5.24 -4.40 -18.98
C THR A 28 5.90 -3.36 -18.10
N ALA A 29 7.25 -3.32 -18.10
CA ALA A 29 8.01 -2.30 -17.38
C ALA A 29 7.64 -0.88 -17.81
N ALA A 30 7.52 -0.62 -19.11
CA ALA A 30 7.12 0.68 -19.63
C ALA A 30 5.71 1.08 -19.18
N ILE A 31 4.76 0.14 -19.17
CA ILE A 31 3.38 0.40 -18.73
C ILE A 31 3.32 0.74 -17.25
N LEU A 32 4.05 0.03 -16.39
CA LEU A 32 4.10 0.36 -14.97
C LEU A 32 4.73 1.73 -14.71
N ILE A 33 5.77 2.10 -15.47
CA ILE A 33 6.37 3.44 -15.41
C ILE A 33 5.36 4.50 -15.85
N LEU A 34 4.61 4.27 -16.94
CA LEU A 34 3.59 5.19 -17.44
C LEU A 34 2.42 5.35 -16.47
N ILE A 35 1.97 4.27 -15.83
CA ILE A 35 0.94 4.32 -14.79
C ILE A 35 1.47 5.12 -13.59
N SER A 36 2.67 4.82 -13.12
CA SER A 36 3.29 5.53 -12.00
C SER A 36 3.46 7.03 -12.29
N SER A 37 3.95 7.39 -13.47
CA SER A 37 4.13 8.79 -13.86
C SER A 37 2.78 9.51 -14.00
N THR A 38 1.73 8.82 -14.44
CA THR A 38 0.36 9.37 -14.52
C THR A 38 -0.16 9.75 -13.15
N GLY A 39 -0.01 8.87 -12.15
CA GLY A 39 -0.38 9.23 -10.79
C GLY A 39 0.55 10.27 -10.16
N LEU A 40 1.84 10.30 -10.54
CA LEU A 40 2.77 11.35 -10.08
C LEU A 40 2.31 12.74 -10.56
N VAL A 41 1.82 12.85 -11.80
CA VAL A 41 1.22 14.09 -12.32
C VAL A 41 0.02 14.50 -11.47
N ALA A 42 -0.87 13.57 -11.15
CA ALA A 42 -2.02 13.84 -10.28
C ALA A 42 -1.56 14.30 -8.88
N TRP A 43 -0.56 13.64 -8.30
CA TRP A 43 0.02 14.00 -7.01
C TRP A 43 0.61 15.42 -7.01
N LEU A 44 1.43 15.74 -8.01
CA LEU A 44 2.07 17.05 -8.17
C LEU A 44 1.05 18.17 -8.41
N ALA A 45 0.00 17.91 -9.19
CA ALA A 45 -1.04 18.88 -9.50
C ALA A 45 -1.87 19.26 -8.25
N ILE A 46 -1.98 18.36 -7.28
CA ILE A 46 -2.79 18.58 -6.06
C ILE A 46 -1.96 19.19 -4.94
N LEU A 47 -0.68 18.81 -4.83
CA LEU A 47 0.18 19.24 -3.74
C LEU A 47 0.72 20.66 -3.99
N ARG A 48 0.23 21.63 -3.22
CA ARG A 48 0.66 23.03 -3.27
C ARG A 48 1.88 23.34 -2.41
N GLY A 49 2.20 22.49 -1.44
CA GLY A 49 3.37 22.65 -0.59
C GLY A 49 4.68 22.67 -1.40
N ASN A 50 5.54 23.66 -1.17
CA ASN A 50 6.87 23.77 -1.79
C ASN A 50 7.90 22.88 -1.07
N ARG A 51 7.61 21.58 -0.99
CA ARG A 51 8.53 20.58 -0.44
C ARG A 51 9.13 19.71 -1.54
N GLU A 52 10.35 19.24 -1.30
CA GLU A 52 10.97 18.22 -2.12
C GLU A 52 10.14 16.92 -2.06
N ILE A 53 10.06 16.24 -3.20
CA ILE A 53 9.46 14.92 -3.34
C ILE A 53 10.58 13.94 -3.66
N CYS A 54 10.81 13.01 -2.73
CA CYS A 54 11.75 11.92 -2.90
C CYS A 54 11.15 10.82 -3.79
N PHE A 55 12.02 9.98 -4.36
CA PHE A 55 11.58 8.89 -5.23
C PHE A 55 10.56 7.92 -4.60
N PRO A 56 10.65 7.52 -3.31
CA PRO A 56 9.71 6.56 -2.72
C PRO A 56 8.28 7.10 -2.64
N GLU A 57 8.15 8.40 -2.36
CA GLU A 57 6.86 9.08 -2.39
C GLU A 57 6.32 9.14 -3.83
N ALA A 58 7.18 9.56 -4.77
CA ALA A 58 6.81 9.74 -6.16
C ALA A 58 6.32 8.42 -6.80
N ILE A 59 7.04 7.32 -6.58
CA ILE A 59 6.65 6.03 -7.15
C ILE A 59 5.45 5.42 -6.43
N GLY A 60 5.39 5.50 -5.09
CA GLY A 60 4.33 4.88 -4.31
C GLY A 60 2.99 5.58 -4.51
N MET A 61 2.94 6.91 -4.34
CA MET A 61 1.74 7.68 -4.66
C MET A 61 1.46 7.68 -6.17
N GLY A 62 2.52 7.68 -7.00
CA GLY A 62 2.36 7.61 -8.44
C GLY A 62 1.64 6.35 -8.91
N LEU A 63 2.01 5.18 -8.39
CA LEU A 63 1.33 3.93 -8.73
C LEU A 63 -0.10 3.91 -8.16
N ALA A 64 -0.31 4.24 -6.89
CA ALA A 64 -1.64 4.25 -6.27
C ALA A 64 -2.65 5.11 -7.05
N LEU A 65 -2.25 6.33 -7.42
CA LEU A 65 -3.12 7.26 -8.15
C LEU A 65 -3.22 6.94 -9.63
N GLY A 66 -2.16 6.40 -10.22
CA GLY A 66 -2.17 5.88 -11.58
C GLY A 66 -3.17 4.74 -11.72
N PHE A 67 -3.20 3.81 -10.76
CA PHE A 67 -4.20 2.74 -10.71
C PHE A 67 -5.62 3.30 -10.62
N ILE A 68 -5.85 4.30 -9.77
CA ILE A 68 -7.17 4.95 -9.67
C ILE A 68 -7.58 5.57 -11.00
N ALA A 69 -6.73 6.41 -11.59
CA ALA A 69 -7.04 7.12 -12.82
C ALA A 69 -7.27 6.15 -14.00
N CYS A 70 -6.37 5.20 -14.20
CA CYS A 70 -6.41 4.28 -15.34
C CYS A 70 -7.53 3.25 -15.21
N ALA A 71 -7.69 2.59 -14.06
CA ALA A 71 -8.71 1.55 -13.89
C ALA A 71 -10.13 2.15 -13.87
N SER A 72 -10.32 3.33 -13.28
CA SER A 72 -11.63 4.00 -13.29
C SER A 72 -12.04 4.41 -14.69
N LEU A 73 -11.13 5.01 -15.47
CA LEU A 73 -11.47 5.46 -16.82
C LEU A 73 -11.62 4.29 -17.80
N MET A 74 -10.85 3.22 -17.61
CA MET A 74 -11.06 1.94 -18.32
C MET A 74 -12.49 1.44 -18.14
N LEU A 75 -12.95 1.33 -16.90
CA LEU A 75 -14.28 0.78 -16.60
C LEU A 75 -15.40 1.73 -17.00
N LEU A 76 -15.19 3.04 -16.89
CA LEU A 76 -16.15 4.06 -17.34
C LEU A 76 -16.37 4.02 -18.85
N LEU A 77 -15.30 3.81 -19.62
CA LEU A 77 -15.35 3.83 -21.09
C LEU A 77 -15.63 2.46 -21.71
N ARG A 78 -15.55 1.39 -20.92
CA ARG A 78 -15.82 0.02 -21.36
C ARG A 78 -17.19 -0.13 -22.08
N PRO A 79 -18.32 0.39 -21.56
CA PRO A 79 -19.62 0.27 -22.24
C PRO A 79 -19.66 0.95 -23.63
N PHE A 80 -18.72 1.86 -23.90
CA PHE A 80 -18.62 2.59 -25.17
C PHE A 80 -17.65 1.92 -26.15
N GLY A 81 -17.23 0.67 -25.89
CA GLY A 81 -16.37 -0.10 -26.79
C GLY A 81 -14.86 0.19 -26.66
N PHE A 82 -14.44 1.02 -25.70
CA PHE A 82 -13.02 1.29 -25.46
C PHE A 82 -12.31 0.19 -24.65
N TYR A 83 -13.04 -0.80 -24.12
CA TYR A 83 -12.52 -1.93 -23.34
C TYR A 83 -11.35 -1.53 -22.41
N PHE A 84 -10.20 -2.22 -22.51
CA PHE A 84 -8.99 -1.90 -21.73
C PHE A 84 -8.22 -0.68 -22.27
N TYR A 85 -8.49 -0.21 -23.49
CA TYR A 85 -7.84 0.98 -24.05
C TYR A 85 -8.27 2.28 -23.38
N GLY A 86 -9.42 2.30 -22.69
CA GLY A 86 -9.82 3.46 -21.86
C GLY A 86 -8.75 3.82 -20.82
N ALA A 87 -7.96 2.84 -20.36
CA ALA A 87 -6.82 3.06 -19.48
C ALA A 87 -5.66 3.84 -20.11
N THR A 88 -5.59 3.98 -21.44
CA THR A 88 -4.49 4.68 -22.14
C THR A 88 -4.70 6.19 -22.24
N ILE A 89 -5.95 6.65 -22.15
CA ILE A 89 -6.29 8.09 -22.17
C ILE A 89 -5.63 8.87 -21.01
N PRO A 90 -5.75 8.45 -19.74
CA PRO A 90 -5.10 9.16 -18.65
C PRO A 90 -3.57 9.06 -18.77
N LEU A 91 -3.03 7.94 -19.29
CA LEU A 91 -1.60 7.81 -19.58
C LEU A 91 -1.13 8.86 -20.57
N ALA A 92 -1.81 9.00 -21.71
CA ALA A 92 -1.46 9.94 -22.77
C ALA A 92 -1.58 11.40 -22.28
N ILE A 93 -2.70 11.74 -21.63
CA ILE A 93 -2.95 13.10 -21.12
C ILE A 93 -1.90 13.47 -20.08
N ALA A 94 -1.70 12.65 -19.05
CA ALA A 94 -0.79 12.99 -17.96
C ALA A 94 0.67 13.06 -18.42
N ASN A 95 1.14 12.08 -19.20
CA ASN A 95 2.54 12.05 -19.64
C ASN A 95 2.86 13.19 -20.62
N SER A 96 1.87 13.74 -21.33
CA SER A 96 2.04 14.95 -22.14
C SER A 96 2.55 16.15 -21.32
N PHE A 97 2.19 16.26 -20.02
CA PHE A 97 2.69 17.33 -19.16
C PHE A 97 4.20 17.27 -18.92
N PHE A 98 4.82 16.09 -18.96
CA PHE A 98 6.27 15.95 -18.86
C PHE A 98 7.00 16.29 -20.17
N LEU A 99 6.32 16.11 -21.31
CA LEU A 99 6.87 16.43 -22.64
C LEU A 99 6.93 17.95 -22.85
N PHE A 100 5.91 18.69 -22.43
CA PHE A 100 5.81 20.13 -22.67
C PHE A 100 6.38 20.96 -21.52
N SER A 101 7.19 21.97 -21.84
CA SER A 101 7.81 22.87 -20.84
C SER A 101 6.78 23.61 -19.96
N ARG A 102 5.64 24.01 -20.54
CA ARG A 102 4.52 24.61 -19.80
C ARG A 102 3.91 23.64 -18.79
N GLY A 103 3.75 22.38 -19.17
CA GLY A 103 3.26 21.32 -18.27
C GLY A 103 4.22 21.08 -17.10
N ARG A 104 5.53 20.98 -17.37
CA ARG A 104 6.55 20.84 -16.32
C ARG A 104 6.59 22.02 -15.35
N LYS A 105 6.43 23.25 -15.85
CA LYS A 105 6.32 24.46 -15.01
C LYS A 105 5.06 24.43 -14.15
N PHE A 106 3.91 24.05 -14.73
CA PHE A 106 2.65 23.91 -14.00
C PHE A 106 2.75 22.89 -12.86
N LEU A 107 3.35 21.73 -13.11
CA LEU A 107 3.56 20.68 -12.11
C LEU A 107 4.70 20.98 -11.12
N ASN A 108 5.43 22.09 -11.31
CA ASN A 108 6.59 22.44 -10.50
C ASN A 108 7.59 21.27 -10.35
N THR A 109 7.98 20.66 -11.47
CA THR A 109 8.80 19.42 -11.48
C THR A 109 10.19 19.60 -10.88
N SER A 110 10.65 20.83 -10.63
CA SER A 110 11.90 21.11 -9.90
C SER A 110 11.89 20.59 -8.46
N ARG A 111 10.71 20.31 -7.90
CA ARG A 111 10.56 19.67 -6.59
C ARG A 111 10.97 18.20 -6.55
N LEU A 112 11.10 17.54 -7.70
CA LEU A 112 11.49 16.14 -7.78
C LEU A 112 12.99 16.01 -7.51
N ASN A 113 13.36 15.39 -6.38
CA ASN A 113 14.76 15.20 -5.98
C ASN A 113 15.06 13.71 -5.86
N PHE A 114 15.25 13.05 -7.01
CA PHE A 114 15.51 11.60 -7.04
C PHE A 114 16.99 11.31 -6.93
N SER A 115 17.35 10.45 -5.99
CA SER A 115 18.73 10.08 -5.71
C SER A 115 18.95 8.56 -5.84
N PRO A 116 20.19 8.09 -6.08
CA PRO A 116 20.48 6.66 -6.07
C PRO A 116 20.19 6.04 -4.70
N GLN A 117 20.34 6.77 -3.59
CA GLN A 117 19.98 6.30 -2.25
C GLN A 117 18.48 6.00 -2.14
N ASP A 118 17.66 6.89 -2.66
CA ASP A 118 16.20 6.72 -2.65
C ASP A 118 15.76 5.58 -3.58
N THR A 119 16.51 5.34 -4.67
CA THR A 119 16.30 4.21 -5.56
C THR A 119 16.71 2.89 -4.89
N ALA A 120 17.86 2.89 -4.21
CA ALA A 120 18.34 1.77 -3.41
C ALA A 120 17.31 1.40 -2.33
N LEU A 121 16.73 2.38 -1.64
CA LEU A 121 15.66 2.12 -0.67
C LEU A 121 14.47 1.35 -1.28
N ILE A 122 14.02 1.71 -2.48
CA ILE A 122 12.90 0.99 -3.13
C ILE A 122 13.30 -0.44 -3.50
N VAL A 123 14.52 -0.65 -4.00
CA VAL A 123 15.02 -1.99 -4.30
C VAL A 123 15.21 -2.81 -3.02
N PHE A 124 15.67 -2.19 -1.94
CA PHE A 124 15.74 -2.78 -0.60
C PHE A 124 14.35 -3.22 -0.13
N ILE A 125 13.33 -2.36 -0.27
CA ILE A 125 11.94 -2.68 0.09
C ILE A 125 11.47 -3.94 -0.64
N VAL A 126 11.79 -4.10 -1.93
CA VAL A 126 11.39 -5.28 -2.70
C VAL A 126 12.12 -6.53 -2.20
N PHE A 127 13.45 -6.50 -2.11
CA PHE A 127 14.21 -7.67 -1.67
C PHE A 127 13.93 -8.06 -0.22
N PHE A 128 13.76 -7.08 0.66
CA PHE A 128 13.36 -7.32 2.04
C PHE A 128 11.90 -7.79 2.12
N GLY A 129 10.97 -7.21 1.37
CA GLY A 129 9.58 -7.67 1.37
C GLY A 129 9.42 -9.12 0.91
N LEU A 130 10.33 -9.63 0.07
CA LEU A 130 10.31 -10.98 -0.49
C LEU A 130 11.27 -11.96 0.22
N TYR A 131 12.02 -11.54 1.26
CA TYR A 131 13.13 -12.36 1.78
C TYR A 131 12.69 -13.67 2.39
N LEU A 132 11.50 -13.76 2.99
CA LEU A 132 11.11 -15.02 3.65
C LEU A 132 10.77 -16.14 2.66
N SER A 133 10.56 -15.80 1.41
CA SER A 133 10.16 -16.70 0.32
C SER A 133 11.38 -17.20 -0.42
N SER A 134 12.38 -16.33 -0.53
CA SER A 134 13.72 -16.70 -0.92
C SER A 134 14.72 -16.01 0.02
N PRO A 135 15.17 -16.69 1.11
CA PRO A 135 16.09 -16.13 2.11
C PRO A 135 17.36 -15.51 1.54
N ALA A 136 17.82 -15.97 0.38
CA ALA A 136 18.96 -15.41 -0.33
C ALA A 136 18.79 -13.91 -0.68
N LEU A 137 17.55 -13.45 -0.86
CA LEU A 137 17.23 -12.03 -1.12
C LEU A 137 17.67 -11.10 0.02
N LEU A 138 17.82 -11.62 1.25
CA LEU A 138 18.30 -10.83 2.38
C LEU A 138 19.72 -10.29 2.13
N ILE A 139 20.58 -11.07 1.47
CA ILE A 139 21.95 -10.65 1.12
C ILE A 139 21.88 -9.45 0.17
N SER A 140 21.06 -9.56 -0.87
CA SER A 140 20.86 -8.48 -1.86
C SER A 140 20.24 -7.25 -1.23
N ALA A 141 19.28 -7.43 -0.31
CA ALA A 141 18.70 -6.34 0.47
C ALA A 141 19.80 -5.62 1.28
N LEU A 142 20.67 -6.34 1.99
CA LEU A 142 21.76 -5.76 2.77
C LEU A 142 22.77 -4.99 1.89
N VAL A 143 23.13 -5.51 0.71
CA VAL A 143 24.01 -4.81 -0.25
C VAL A 143 23.40 -3.47 -0.66
N VAL A 144 22.12 -3.47 -1.03
CA VAL A 144 21.42 -2.26 -1.45
C VAL A 144 21.21 -1.29 -0.27
N LEU A 145 21.03 -1.81 0.95
CA LEU A 145 20.97 -1.00 2.17
C LEU A 145 22.27 -0.23 2.42
N LEU A 146 23.43 -0.82 2.12
CA LEU A 146 24.72 -0.13 2.20
C LEU A 146 24.78 1.05 1.24
N ILE A 147 24.31 0.88 0.00
CA ILE A 147 24.23 1.96 -1.01
C ILE A 147 23.34 3.11 -0.51
N MET A 148 22.21 2.79 0.13
CA MET A 148 21.31 3.79 0.72
C MET A 148 21.98 4.62 1.84
N ARG A 149 22.95 4.05 2.56
CA ARG A 149 23.68 4.72 3.65
C ARG A 149 24.81 5.64 3.16
N ILE A 150 25.22 5.53 1.90
CA ILE A 150 26.23 6.42 1.31
C ILE A 150 25.67 7.84 1.25
N ASN A 151 26.43 8.81 1.76
CA ASN A 151 26.04 10.21 1.76
C ASN A 151 25.75 10.69 0.33
N LYS A 152 24.72 11.54 0.20
CA LYS A 152 24.41 12.18 -1.08
C LYS A 152 25.64 12.95 -1.54
N SER A 153 26.07 12.69 -2.78
CA SER A 153 27.21 13.36 -3.39
C SER A 153 26.75 14.12 -4.61
N GLU A 154 27.33 15.31 -4.82
CA GLU A 154 27.17 16.08 -6.05
C GLU A 154 28.07 15.54 -7.17
N ASN A 155 28.98 14.60 -6.86
CA ASN A 155 29.83 13.97 -7.86
C ASN A 155 29.01 13.05 -8.78
N TYR A 156 28.98 13.41 -10.06
CA TYR A 156 28.26 12.66 -11.09
C TYR A 156 28.81 11.22 -11.24
N LEU A 157 30.14 11.03 -11.17
CA LEU A 157 30.76 9.69 -11.29
C LEU A 157 30.30 8.77 -10.17
N LEU A 158 30.27 9.28 -8.93
CA LEU A 158 29.79 8.52 -7.78
C LEU A 158 28.29 8.21 -7.91
N THR A 159 27.50 9.15 -8.44
CA THR A 159 26.07 8.92 -8.68
C THR A 159 25.86 7.79 -9.69
N TYR A 160 26.58 7.79 -10.82
CA TYR A 160 26.48 6.74 -11.84
C TYR A 160 27.00 5.40 -11.33
N SER A 161 28.08 5.36 -10.56
CA SER A 161 28.60 4.12 -9.98
C SER A 161 27.63 3.50 -8.98
N MET A 162 26.92 4.32 -8.19
CA MET A 162 25.86 3.84 -7.31
C MET A 162 24.69 3.24 -8.09
N TYR A 163 24.25 3.86 -9.20
CA TYR A 163 23.22 3.25 -10.06
C TYR A 163 23.70 1.94 -10.69
N ALA A 164 24.93 1.89 -11.19
CA ALA A 164 25.52 0.67 -11.71
C ALA A 164 25.54 -0.44 -10.65
N ALA A 165 25.91 -0.12 -9.41
CA ALA A 165 25.88 -1.08 -8.30
C ALA A 165 24.46 -1.59 -7.99
N ILE A 166 23.45 -0.71 -8.02
CA ILE A 166 22.03 -1.10 -7.86
C ILE A 166 21.61 -2.03 -8.99
N TRP A 167 21.95 -1.72 -10.25
CA TRP A 167 21.59 -2.54 -11.41
C TRP A 167 22.30 -3.90 -11.38
N SER A 168 23.58 -3.92 -11.02
CA SER A 168 24.31 -5.17 -10.82
C SER A 168 23.68 -6.01 -9.71
N ALA A 169 23.29 -5.41 -8.59
CA ALA A 169 22.57 -6.14 -7.54
C ALA A 169 21.27 -6.75 -8.09
N ILE A 170 20.45 -5.98 -8.82
CA ILE A 170 19.21 -6.48 -9.43
C ILE A 170 19.48 -7.67 -10.37
N ILE A 171 20.41 -7.51 -11.31
CA ILE A 171 20.70 -8.52 -12.33
C ILE A 171 21.28 -9.78 -11.68
N LEU A 172 22.27 -9.64 -10.80
CA LEU A 172 22.92 -10.79 -10.15
C LEU A 172 21.94 -11.55 -9.24
N THR A 173 21.09 -10.84 -8.49
CA THR A 173 20.06 -11.47 -7.66
C THR A 173 19.09 -12.28 -8.50
N VAL A 174 18.60 -11.71 -9.61
CA VAL A 174 17.62 -12.38 -10.46
C VAL A 174 18.26 -13.56 -11.21
N LEU A 175 19.50 -13.43 -11.69
CA LEU A 175 20.25 -14.55 -12.26
C LEU A 175 20.44 -15.67 -11.23
N TYR A 176 20.84 -15.33 -10.00
CA TYR A 176 20.97 -16.29 -8.92
C TYR A 176 19.64 -17.03 -8.66
N LEU A 177 18.53 -16.31 -8.55
CA LEU A 177 17.20 -16.93 -8.38
C LEU A 177 16.84 -17.83 -9.56
N SER A 178 17.14 -17.43 -10.79
CA SER A 178 16.88 -18.23 -11.99
C SER A 178 17.66 -19.54 -11.99
N PHE A 179 18.92 -19.52 -11.55
CA PHE A 179 19.77 -20.72 -11.50
C PHE A 179 19.52 -21.62 -10.28
N THR A 180 18.96 -21.09 -9.20
CA THR A 180 18.75 -21.83 -7.94
C THR A 180 17.30 -22.23 -7.69
N SER A 181 16.36 -21.63 -8.40
CA SER A 181 14.95 -21.99 -8.32
C SER A 181 14.71 -23.36 -8.97
N ASN A 182 14.21 -24.30 -8.18
CA ASN A 182 13.64 -25.55 -8.68
C ASN A 182 12.15 -25.40 -9.05
N ALA A 183 11.58 -24.20 -8.89
CA ALA A 183 10.20 -23.96 -9.25
C ALA A 183 10.05 -23.89 -10.79
N PRO A 184 9.04 -24.56 -11.37
CA PRO A 184 8.79 -24.47 -12.80
C PRO A 184 8.54 -23.01 -13.20
N GLU A 185 8.95 -22.59 -14.40
CA GLU A 185 8.53 -21.30 -14.94
C GLU A 185 7.00 -21.26 -15.08
N PRO A 186 6.31 -20.13 -14.81
CA PRO A 186 6.78 -18.80 -14.42
C PRO A 186 6.77 -18.56 -12.89
N PHE A 187 7.02 -19.58 -12.07
CA PHE A 187 6.75 -19.59 -10.63
C PHE A 187 7.98 -19.29 -9.75
N ILE A 188 8.75 -18.24 -10.06
CA ILE A 188 9.90 -17.85 -9.20
C ILE A 188 9.44 -17.56 -7.76
N PHE A 189 8.19 -17.12 -7.63
CA PHE A 189 7.63 -16.60 -6.40
C PHE A 189 6.25 -17.19 -6.09
N GLY A 190 5.32 -17.26 -7.04
CA GLY A 190 3.97 -17.77 -6.76
C GLY A 190 3.92 -19.30 -6.67
N GLN A 191 3.39 -19.88 -5.60
CA GLN A 191 2.99 -21.29 -5.55
C GLN A 191 1.55 -21.43 -5.02
N GLY A 192 0.67 -20.56 -5.50
CA GLY A 192 -0.69 -20.44 -4.98
C GLY A 192 -1.74 -21.17 -5.79
N ALA A 193 -2.49 -22.08 -5.18
CA ALA A 193 -3.75 -22.59 -5.71
C ALA A 193 -4.79 -21.47 -5.99
N GLU A 194 -4.60 -20.30 -5.38
CA GLU A 194 -5.48 -19.12 -5.52
C GLU A 194 -5.14 -18.20 -6.69
N SER A 195 -4.01 -18.41 -7.37
CA SER A 195 -3.60 -17.59 -8.52
C SER A 195 -4.59 -17.70 -9.69
N VAL A 196 -5.16 -18.89 -9.91
CA VAL A 196 -6.11 -19.19 -11.00
C VAL A 196 -7.44 -18.44 -10.83
N PRO A 197 -8.12 -18.51 -9.67
CA PRO A 197 -9.30 -17.69 -9.40
C PRO A 197 -9.05 -16.17 -9.58
N ARG A 198 -7.90 -15.65 -9.12
CA ARG A 198 -7.58 -14.22 -9.21
C ARG A 198 -7.47 -13.73 -10.65
N GLU A 199 -6.77 -14.48 -11.49
CA GLU A 199 -6.66 -14.17 -12.92
C GLU A 199 -8.02 -14.25 -13.61
N ALA A 200 -8.86 -15.24 -13.25
CA ALA A 200 -10.21 -15.38 -13.80
C ALA A 200 -11.09 -14.17 -13.43
N TRP A 201 -11.04 -13.69 -12.18
CA TRP A 201 -11.79 -12.52 -11.74
C TRP A 201 -11.26 -11.22 -12.34
N ALA A 202 -9.93 -11.04 -12.39
CA ALA A 202 -9.30 -9.89 -13.03
C ALA A 202 -9.70 -9.77 -14.50
N ASN A 203 -9.67 -10.89 -15.24
CA ASN A 203 -10.15 -10.91 -16.62
C ASN A 203 -11.65 -10.65 -16.74
N SER A 204 -12.45 -11.22 -15.82
CA SER A 204 -13.89 -11.00 -15.81
C SER A 204 -14.23 -9.52 -15.66
N ILE A 205 -13.58 -8.83 -14.72
CA ILE A 205 -13.89 -7.43 -14.42
C ILE A 205 -13.47 -6.51 -15.56
N VAL A 206 -12.34 -6.78 -16.22
CA VAL A 206 -11.90 -5.97 -17.36
C VAL A 206 -12.83 -6.13 -18.56
N MET A 207 -13.31 -7.34 -18.83
CA MET A 207 -14.18 -7.63 -19.98
C MET A 207 -15.64 -7.28 -19.71
N PHE A 208 -16.17 -7.73 -18.58
CA PHE A 208 -17.59 -7.77 -18.25
C PHE A 208 -17.99 -6.79 -17.14
N GLY A 209 -17.02 -6.17 -16.47
CA GLY A 209 -17.26 -5.20 -15.42
C GLY A 209 -17.49 -5.85 -14.05
N PRO A 210 -17.69 -5.06 -13.00
CA PRO A 210 -17.75 -5.55 -11.61
C PRO A 210 -19.02 -6.35 -11.27
N ASN A 211 -20.04 -6.29 -12.13
CA ASN A 211 -21.34 -6.94 -11.89
C ASN A 211 -21.45 -8.33 -12.53
N GLU A 212 -20.45 -8.77 -13.29
CA GLU A 212 -20.47 -10.03 -14.03
C GLU A 212 -19.23 -10.88 -13.68
N ASN A 213 -19.41 -12.20 -13.59
CA ASN A 213 -18.37 -13.14 -13.19
C ASN A 213 -18.36 -14.36 -14.13
N ILE A 214 -17.20 -14.64 -14.74
CA ILE A 214 -17.05 -15.80 -15.63
C ILE A 214 -17.07 -17.14 -14.86
N ALA A 215 -16.67 -17.13 -13.59
CA ALA A 215 -16.62 -18.33 -12.76
C ALA A 215 -18.00 -18.70 -12.19
N ILE A 216 -18.93 -17.73 -12.07
CA ILE A 216 -20.26 -17.93 -11.52
C ILE A 216 -21.27 -17.00 -12.23
N PHE A 217 -21.87 -17.48 -13.33
CA PHE A 217 -22.87 -16.72 -14.08
C PHE A 217 -24.07 -16.35 -13.18
N GLY A 218 -24.53 -15.10 -13.26
CA GLY A 218 -25.61 -14.57 -12.41
C GLY A 218 -25.22 -14.16 -10.99
N ASN A 219 -23.95 -14.35 -10.58
CA ASN A 219 -23.45 -13.92 -9.27
C ASN A 219 -22.37 -12.84 -9.43
N PRO A 220 -22.67 -11.57 -9.09
CA PRO A 220 -21.75 -10.46 -9.32
C PRO A 220 -20.50 -10.58 -8.42
N LEU A 221 -19.33 -10.28 -8.99
CA LEU A 221 -18.05 -10.12 -8.28
C LEU A 221 -18.06 -8.78 -7.53
N ARG A 222 -18.90 -8.66 -6.51
CA ARG A 222 -19.02 -7.42 -5.72
C ARG A 222 -17.87 -7.25 -4.75
N TYR A 223 -17.35 -8.34 -4.22
CA TYR A 223 -16.21 -8.29 -3.33
C TYR A 223 -14.95 -8.05 -4.18
N HIS A 224 -14.12 -7.09 -3.79
CA HIS A 224 -12.73 -7.02 -4.27
C HIS A 224 -12.45 -6.54 -5.70
N TRP A 225 -13.49 -6.10 -6.40
CA TRP A 225 -13.38 -5.89 -7.84
C TRP A 225 -12.39 -4.81 -8.27
N PHE A 226 -12.20 -3.74 -7.49
CA PHE A 226 -11.35 -2.62 -7.95
C PHE A 226 -9.88 -3.03 -8.10
N SER A 227 -9.35 -3.77 -7.14
CA SER A 227 -7.98 -4.26 -7.22
C SER A 227 -7.79 -5.28 -8.34
N PHE A 228 -8.78 -6.14 -8.59
CA PHE A 228 -8.76 -7.05 -9.73
C PHE A 228 -8.85 -6.31 -11.07
N ALA A 229 -9.60 -5.21 -11.14
CA ALA A 229 -9.60 -4.35 -12.32
C ALA A 229 -8.21 -3.78 -12.62
N VAL A 230 -7.47 -3.37 -11.59
CA VAL A 230 -6.09 -2.87 -11.72
C VAL A 230 -5.16 -3.94 -12.27
N PHE A 231 -5.19 -5.15 -11.70
CA PHE A 231 -4.32 -6.22 -12.18
C PHE A 231 -4.70 -6.70 -13.59
N GLY A 232 -6.00 -6.86 -13.87
CA GLY A 232 -6.46 -7.21 -15.21
C GLY A 232 -6.07 -6.14 -16.24
N MET A 233 -6.16 -4.86 -15.88
CA MET A 233 -5.70 -3.75 -16.72
C MET A 233 -4.19 -3.87 -17.01
N ILE A 234 -3.37 -4.15 -15.99
CA ILE A 234 -1.92 -4.34 -16.16
C ILE A 234 -1.64 -5.53 -17.09
N THR A 235 -2.26 -6.69 -16.84
CA THR A 235 -2.10 -7.89 -17.69
C THR A 235 -2.45 -7.59 -19.15
N ARG A 236 -3.57 -6.90 -19.40
CA ARG A 236 -4.07 -6.62 -20.75
C ARG A 236 -3.27 -5.56 -21.49
N LEU A 237 -2.98 -4.42 -20.85
CA LEU A 237 -2.14 -3.39 -21.45
C LEU A 237 -0.75 -3.96 -21.77
N SER A 238 -0.23 -4.79 -20.87
CA SER A 238 1.10 -5.38 -20.98
C SER A 238 1.14 -6.59 -21.89
N GLY A 239 0.00 -7.03 -22.43
CA GLY A 239 -0.19 -8.24 -23.21
C GLY A 239 0.52 -9.46 -22.61
N LEU A 240 0.48 -9.56 -21.28
CA LEU A 240 0.97 -10.71 -20.55
C LEU A 240 0.04 -11.89 -20.82
N ILE A 241 0.61 -13.08 -20.93
CA ILE A 241 -0.17 -14.32 -20.89
C ILE A 241 -0.88 -14.39 -19.53
N PRO A 242 -2.13 -14.89 -19.46
CA PRO A 242 -2.82 -15.05 -18.18
C PRO A 242 -1.93 -15.74 -17.14
N MET A 243 -2.09 -15.37 -15.88
CA MET A 243 -1.37 -15.89 -14.71
C MET A 243 0.05 -15.36 -14.50
N VAL A 244 0.73 -14.90 -15.55
CA VAL A 244 2.13 -14.45 -15.45
C VAL A 244 2.32 -13.35 -14.41
N LEU A 245 1.40 -12.38 -14.32
CA LEU A 245 1.46 -11.28 -13.35
C LEU A 245 1.47 -11.75 -11.89
N PHE A 246 0.72 -12.81 -11.58
CA PHE A 246 0.63 -13.38 -10.23
C PHE A 246 1.75 -14.38 -9.96
N ASN A 247 2.04 -15.27 -10.92
CA ASN A 247 3.01 -16.35 -10.75
C ASN A 247 4.46 -15.85 -10.68
N SER A 248 4.79 -14.82 -11.46
CA SER A 248 6.11 -14.16 -11.43
C SER A 248 6.37 -13.37 -10.13
N GLY A 249 5.38 -13.21 -9.26
CA GLY A 249 5.47 -12.35 -8.09
C GLY A 249 5.46 -10.85 -8.40
N LEU A 250 5.25 -10.44 -9.66
CA LEU A 250 5.25 -9.02 -10.05
C LEU A 250 4.14 -8.22 -9.34
N SER A 251 2.95 -8.80 -9.16
CA SER A 251 1.88 -8.18 -8.36
C SER A 251 2.35 -7.83 -6.94
N ALA A 252 3.05 -8.74 -6.26
CA ALA A 252 3.63 -8.50 -4.94
C ALA A 252 4.70 -7.40 -4.97
N VAL A 253 5.59 -7.41 -5.98
CA VAL A 253 6.61 -6.37 -6.15
C VAL A 253 5.99 -4.98 -6.29
N ILE A 254 4.92 -4.85 -7.08
CA ILE A 254 4.18 -3.60 -7.24
C ILE A 254 3.62 -3.12 -5.90
N ASP A 255 2.99 -4.02 -5.14
CA ASP A 255 2.41 -3.71 -3.83
C ASP A 255 3.48 -3.31 -2.82
N LEU A 256 4.62 -4.01 -2.81
CA LEU A 256 5.77 -3.70 -1.95
C LEU A 256 6.33 -2.30 -2.21
N ILE A 257 6.52 -1.95 -3.48
CA ILE A 257 6.99 -0.62 -3.89
C ILE A 257 6.00 0.46 -3.42
N CYS A 258 4.71 0.22 -3.62
CA CYS A 258 3.65 1.16 -3.24
C CYS A 258 3.59 1.37 -1.73
N VAL A 259 3.29 0.31 -0.98
CA VAL A 259 3.08 0.38 0.47
C VAL A 259 4.37 0.81 1.17
N GLY A 260 5.51 0.24 0.79
CA GLY A 260 6.79 0.48 1.43
C GLY A 260 7.28 1.91 1.18
N GLY A 261 7.14 2.38 -0.06
CA GLY A 261 7.46 3.76 -0.42
C GLY A 261 6.59 4.77 0.33
N ILE A 262 5.30 4.49 0.49
CA ILE A 262 4.36 5.37 1.20
C ILE A 262 4.59 5.34 2.72
N ILE A 263 4.81 4.17 3.33
CA ILE A 263 5.11 4.05 4.77
C ILE A 263 6.42 4.76 5.11
N TRP A 264 7.45 4.61 4.28
CA TRP A 264 8.69 5.34 4.43
C TRP A 264 8.45 6.86 4.35
N SER A 265 7.72 7.31 3.33
CA SER A 265 7.46 8.74 3.09
C SER A 265 6.62 9.36 4.21
N THR A 266 5.62 8.62 4.69
CA THR A 266 4.80 8.97 5.86
C THR A 266 5.67 9.18 7.08
N THR A 267 6.52 8.21 7.40
CA THR A 267 7.40 8.27 8.58
C THR A 267 8.47 9.36 8.44
N LEU A 268 9.02 9.56 7.24
CA LEU A 268 9.98 10.63 6.98
C LEU A 268 9.33 12.01 7.13
N SER A 269 8.10 12.17 6.65
CA SER A 269 7.39 13.46 6.73
C SER A 269 7.20 13.92 8.18
N ILE A 270 7.01 12.97 9.11
CA ILE A 270 6.84 13.21 10.54
C ILE A 270 8.19 13.30 11.25
N SER A 271 9.05 12.28 11.11
CA SER A 271 10.30 12.15 11.89
C SER A 271 11.45 13.04 11.39
N LYS A 272 11.41 13.43 10.12
CA LYS A 272 12.53 14.04 9.37
C LYS A 272 13.84 13.24 9.40
N ARG A 273 13.81 11.97 9.81
CA ARG A 273 14.99 11.09 9.93
C ARG A 273 14.83 9.85 9.06
N LYS A 274 15.73 9.69 8.08
CA LYS A 274 15.73 8.53 7.16
C LYS A 274 15.87 7.18 7.88
N SER A 275 16.60 7.14 9.00
CA SER A 275 16.77 5.91 9.79
C SER A 275 15.48 5.44 10.47
N ILE A 276 14.67 6.38 10.98
CA ILE A 276 13.37 6.07 11.59
C ILE A 276 12.39 5.61 10.50
N ALA A 277 12.41 6.28 9.35
CA ALA A 277 11.60 5.87 8.20
C ALA A 277 11.94 4.47 7.67
N LEU A 278 13.23 4.12 7.62
CA LEU A 278 13.67 2.76 7.31
C LEU A 278 13.17 1.76 8.36
N LEU A 279 13.27 2.09 9.66
CA LEU A 279 12.78 1.23 10.72
C LEU A 279 11.27 0.96 10.57
N ALA A 280 10.47 1.95 10.17
CA ALA A 280 9.05 1.74 9.89
C ALA A 280 8.82 0.76 8.73
N VAL A 281 9.61 0.82 7.65
CA VAL A 281 9.54 -0.16 6.56
C VAL A 281 9.89 -1.57 7.06
N VAL A 282 10.96 -1.68 7.84
CA VAL A 282 11.39 -2.96 8.42
C VAL A 282 10.33 -3.51 9.38
N ILE A 283 9.66 -2.66 10.16
CA ILE A 283 8.54 -3.07 11.01
C ILE A 283 7.34 -3.48 10.15
N ALA A 284 6.96 -2.69 9.14
CA ALA A 284 5.80 -2.99 8.30
C ALA A 284 5.94 -4.36 7.65
N TYR A 285 7.04 -4.60 6.94
CA TYR A 285 7.26 -5.90 6.32
C TYR A 285 7.67 -6.96 7.33
N GLY A 286 8.54 -6.65 8.28
CA GLY A 286 8.93 -7.61 9.32
C GLY A 286 7.81 -8.02 10.28
N THR A 287 6.67 -7.32 10.37
CA THR A 287 5.50 -7.76 11.17
C THR A 287 4.43 -8.41 10.31
N VAL A 288 4.19 -7.91 9.09
CA VAL A 288 3.28 -8.51 8.11
C VAL A 288 3.80 -9.88 7.63
N SER A 289 5.12 -10.02 7.54
CA SER A 289 5.79 -11.24 7.09
C SER A 289 5.81 -12.38 8.13
N LEU A 290 5.41 -12.14 9.40
CA LEU A 290 5.56 -13.14 10.47
C LEU A 290 4.46 -14.21 10.52
N ASN A 291 3.27 -13.99 9.96
CA ASN A 291 2.18 -14.99 10.05
C ASN A 291 2.14 -15.94 8.85
N ASN A 292 2.60 -15.47 7.69
CA ASN A 292 2.97 -16.33 6.58
C ASN A 292 3.65 -15.44 5.53
N PRO A 293 4.89 -15.74 5.16
CA PRO A 293 5.74 -14.84 4.39
C PRO A 293 5.19 -14.50 3.02
N TYR A 294 4.44 -15.45 2.45
CA TYR A 294 3.74 -15.32 1.19
C TYR A 294 2.23 -15.27 1.36
N ALA A 295 1.65 -15.75 2.45
CA ALA A 295 0.21 -15.86 2.47
C ALA A 295 -0.50 -14.48 2.63
N ILE A 296 0.06 -13.54 3.40
CA ILE A 296 -0.52 -12.17 3.47
C ILE A 296 -0.15 -11.32 2.23
N ILE A 297 0.85 -11.72 1.45
CA ILE A 297 1.32 -10.95 0.28
C ILE A 297 0.89 -11.58 -1.06
N THR A 298 0.54 -12.87 -1.06
CA THR A 298 0.21 -13.68 -2.24
C THR A 298 -0.67 -14.92 -1.98
N ASP A 299 -0.89 -15.48 -0.77
CA ASP A 299 -1.40 -16.87 -0.62
C ASP A 299 -2.34 -17.31 0.55
N SER A 300 -2.79 -16.48 1.52
CA SER A 300 -3.70 -16.93 2.62
C SER A 300 -5.14 -16.45 2.48
N SER A 301 -5.43 -15.76 1.39
CA SER A 301 -6.77 -15.58 0.87
C SER A 301 -6.62 -14.77 -0.41
N PRO A 302 -7.63 -14.74 -1.28
CA PRO A 302 -7.73 -13.75 -2.36
C PRO A 302 -7.67 -12.25 -1.91
N ASP A 303 -7.43 -12.01 -0.61
CA ASP A 303 -7.70 -10.90 0.31
C ASP A 303 -6.72 -9.74 0.55
N ALA A 304 -5.40 -9.91 0.36
CA ALA A 304 -4.50 -9.27 1.35
C ALA A 304 -3.63 -8.07 0.93
N THR A 305 -3.01 -7.97 -0.26
CA THR A 305 -1.97 -6.93 -0.52
C THR A 305 -2.33 -5.72 -1.38
N SER A 306 -2.94 -5.91 -2.54
CA SER A 306 -3.27 -4.80 -3.46
C SER A 306 -4.13 -3.69 -2.84
N TRP A 307 -4.94 -4.05 -1.86
CA TRP A 307 -5.82 -3.18 -1.06
C TRP A 307 -5.04 -2.23 -0.15
N LEU A 308 -3.87 -2.67 0.34
CA LEU A 308 -3.06 -1.94 1.30
C LEU A 308 -2.38 -0.73 0.65
N VAL A 309 -2.22 -0.77 -0.67
CA VAL A 309 -1.77 0.38 -1.48
C VAL A 309 -2.68 1.58 -1.22
N PHE A 310 -4.00 1.39 -1.34
CA PHE A 310 -4.97 2.46 -1.15
C PHE A 310 -5.09 2.87 0.32
N VAL A 311 -4.95 1.92 1.25
CA VAL A 311 -4.90 2.21 2.70
C VAL A 311 -3.71 3.12 3.04
N ALA A 312 -2.51 2.74 2.61
CA ALA A 312 -1.30 3.52 2.83
C ALA A 312 -1.40 4.90 2.16
N ALA A 313 -1.85 4.95 0.90
CA ALA A 313 -2.03 6.18 0.15
C ALA A 313 -3.05 7.12 0.80
N PHE A 314 -4.17 6.59 1.31
CA PHE A 314 -5.18 7.37 2.03
C PHE A 314 -4.62 7.98 3.31
N ALA A 315 -3.92 7.19 4.13
CA ALA A 315 -3.34 7.69 5.37
C ALA A 315 -2.27 8.77 5.12
N PHE A 316 -1.43 8.57 4.09
CA PHE A 316 -0.44 9.56 3.70
C PHE A 316 -1.07 10.82 3.12
N ALA A 317 -2.13 10.70 2.32
CA ALA A 317 -2.88 11.83 1.81
C ALA A 317 -3.57 12.62 2.93
N LEU A 318 -4.16 11.93 3.91
CA LEU A 318 -4.77 12.55 5.08
C LEU A 318 -3.76 13.36 5.90
N LEU A 319 -2.56 12.84 6.11
CA LEU A 319 -1.46 13.55 6.78
C LEU A 319 -0.99 14.80 6.03
N ASN A 320 -1.02 14.78 4.70
CA ASN A 320 -0.56 15.89 3.85
C ASN A 320 -1.72 16.79 3.40
N TYR A 321 -2.94 16.60 3.92
CA TYR A 321 -4.13 17.28 3.44
C TYR A 321 -4.02 18.81 3.54
N SER A 322 -3.31 19.33 4.54
CA SER A 322 -3.05 20.77 4.69
C SER A 322 -2.30 21.38 3.50
N ASP A 323 -1.53 20.57 2.78
CA ASP A 323 -0.74 21.01 1.62
C ASP A 323 -1.53 20.89 0.31
N PHE A 324 -2.76 20.38 0.35
CA PHE A 324 -3.56 20.17 -0.85
C PHE A 324 -4.26 21.45 -1.32
N SER A 325 -4.50 21.50 -2.63
CA SER A 325 -5.38 22.51 -3.22
C SER A 325 -6.80 22.40 -2.66
N PRO A 326 -7.39 23.47 -2.08
CA PRO A 326 -8.72 23.40 -1.46
C PRO A 326 -9.85 22.96 -2.41
N ARG A 327 -9.66 23.16 -3.72
CA ARG A 327 -10.67 22.83 -4.74
C ARG A 327 -10.67 21.34 -5.12
N VAL A 328 -9.50 20.70 -5.16
CA VAL A 328 -9.34 19.34 -5.69
C VAL A 328 -8.90 18.33 -4.63
N GLY A 329 -8.31 18.79 -3.52
CA GLY A 329 -7.93 17.97 -2.37
C GLY A 329 -9.07 17.10 -1.83
N PRO A 330 -10.29 17.64 -1.63
CA PRO A 330 -11.43 16.83 -1.18
C PRO A 330 -11.82 15.72 -2.16
N ILE A 331 -11.85 16.01 -3.46
CA ILE A 331 -12.20 15.05 -4.52
C ILE A 331 -11.19 13.89 -4.52
N PHE A 332 -9.93 14.24 -4.39
CA PHE A 332 -8.83 13.28 -4.37
C PHE A 332 -8.86 12.37 -3.15
N LEU A 333 -9.09 12.94 -1.97
CA LEU A 333 -9.21 12.16 -0.74
C LEU A 333 -10.44 11.24 -0.78
N ALA A 334 -11.56 11.72 -1.34
CA ALA A 334 -12.75 10.91 -1.58
C ALA A 334 -12.49 9.76 -2.57
N ALA A 335 -11.74 10.01 -3.64
CA ALA A 335 -11.37 8.98 -4.61
C ALA A 335 -10.48 7.89 -3.99
N LEU A 336 -9.51 8.25 -3.14
CA LEU A 336 -8.70 7.29 -2.37
C LEU A 336 -9.54 6.48 -1.37
N GLY A 337 -10.48 7.14 -0.68
CA GLY A 337 -11.39 6.47 0.25
C GLY A 337 -12.32 5.48 -0.47
N ALA A 338 -12.91 5.90 -1.59
CA ALA A 338 -13.73 5.07 -2.46
C ALA A 338 -12.92 3.89 -3.02
N ALA A 339 -11.73 4.14 -3.55
CA ALA A 339 -10.83 3.08 -4.03
C ALA A 339 -10.53 2.07 -2.92
N THR A 340 -10.30 2.51 -1.68
CA THR A 340 -10.07 1.58 -0.57
C THR A 340 -11.28 0.70 -0.28
N ILE A 341 -12.50 1.25 -0.32
CA ILE A 341 -13.75 0.46 -0.12
C ILE A 341 -13.97 -0.51 -1.27
N LEU A 342 -13.94 -0.02 -2.51
CA LEU A 342 -14.19 -0.81 -3.72
C LEU A 342 -13.12 -1.88 -3.92
N SER A 343 -11.92 -1.62 -3.41
CA SER A 343 -10.94 -2.62 -3.13
C SER A 343 -11.48 -3.52 -2.00
N ASN A 344 -11.32 -3.18 -0.72
CA ASN A 344 -11.72 -4.07 0.38
C ASN A 344 -12.69 -3.35 1.31
N GLY A 345 -13.95 -3.81 1.33
CA GLY A 345 -15.01 -3.22 2.14
C GLY A 345 -14.66 -3.19 3.63
N GLY A 346 -13.99 -4.22 4.16
CA GLY A 346 -13.50 -4.26 5.53
C GLY A 346 -12.44 -3.19 5.80
N TYR A 347 -11.42 -3.09 4.94
CA TYR A 347 -10.36 -2.08 5.08
C TYR A 347 -10.88 -0.66 4.95
N GLY A 348 -11.73 -0.41 3.96
CA GLY A 348 -12.34 0.88 3.76
C GLY A 348 -13.28 1.27 4.90
N THR A 349 -14.02 0.32 5.47
CA THR A 349 -14.82 0.55 6.70
C THR A 349 -13.92 0.92 7.87
N SER A 350 -12.79 0.22 8.05
CA SER A 350 -11.81 0.58 9.07
C SER A 350 -11.32 2.02 8.90
N LEU A 351 -10.97 2.42 7.68
CA LEU A 351 -10.55 3.79 7.39
C LEU A 351 -11.65 4.82 7.65
N ALA A 352 -12.91 4.52 7.31
CA ALA A 352 -14.04 5.40 7.58
C ALA A 352 -14.21 5.65 9.09
N VAL A 353 -14.11 4.60 9.91
CA VAL A 353 -14.13 4.74 11.37
C VAL A 353 -12.91 5.54 11.86
N GLY A 354 -11.72 5.25 11.34
CA GLY A 354 -10.52 6.06 11.60
C GLY A 354 -10.74 7.55 11.30
N LEU A 355 -11.36 7.87 10.16
CA LEU A 355 -11.67 9.23 9.73
C LEU A 355 -12.66 9.91 10.68
N VAL A 356 -13.68 9.20 11.18
CA VAL A 356 -14.59 9.72 12.21
C VAL A 356 -13.80 10.14 13.46
N PHE A 357 -12.88 9.30 13.93
CA PHE A 357 -12.05 9.65 15.08
C PHE A 357 -11.11 10.82 14.79
N TRP A 358 -10.58 10.95 13.56
CA TRP A 358 -9.82 12.13 13.15
C TRP A 358 -10.67 13.40 13.26
N ILE A 359 -11.91 13.39 12.77
CA ILE A 359 -12.85 14.51 12.85
C ILE A 359 -13.16 14.85 14.32
N LEU A 360 -13.42 13.84 15.16
CA LEU A 360 -13.64 14.02 16.59
C LEU A 360 -12.45 14.70 17.27
N ALA A 361 -11.22 14.36 16.87
CA ALA A 361 -10.01 14.99 17.39
C ALA A 361 -9.93 16.48 17.02
N ILE A 362 -10.28 16.83 15.77
CA ILE A 362 -10.35 18.23 15.32
C ILE A 362 -11.38 19.00 16.16
N ILE A 363 -12.59 18.45 16.30
CA ILE A 363 -13.68 19.07 17.08
C ILE A 363 -13.27 19.23 18.55
N ALA A 364 -12.64 18.21 19.14
CA ALA A 364 -12.22 18.22 20.54
C ALA A 364 -11.08 19.19 20.84
N ARG A 365 -10.22 19.50 19.84
CA ARG A 365 -9.11 20.45 19.96
C ARG A 365 -9.58 21.90 19.93
N ASP A 366 -10.58 22.22 19.10
CA ASP A 366 -11.04 23.59 18.84
C ASP A 366 -12.25 24.01 19.71
N LYS A 367 -12.16 23.86 21.03
CA LYS A 367 -13.31 24.04 21.96
C LYS A 367 -13.95 25.44 21.98
N LYS A 368 -13.29 26.51 21.55
CA LYS A 368 -13.86 27.87 21.47
C LYS A 368 -13.16 28.66 20.34
N LEU A 369 -13.94 29.27 19.45
CA LEU A 369 -13.57 30.28 18.42
C LEU A 369 -12.96 29.90 17.05
N VAL A 370 -12.57 28.65 16.75
CA VAL A 370 -11.92 28.34 15.43
C VAL A 370 -12.68 27.33 14.57
N LEU A 371 -13.94 27.01 14.90
CA LEU A 371 -14.78 26.13 14.06
C LEU A 371 -14.87 26.61 12.59
N ARG A 372 -14.84 27.92 12.35
CA ARG A 372 -14.84 28.51 10.98
C ARG A 372 -13.62 28.16 10.13
N LYS A 373 -12.43 27.96 10.71
CA LYS A 373 -11.23 27.57 9.94
C LYS A 373 -11.20 26.06 9.67
N SER A 374 -11.78 25.27 10.57
CA SER A 374 -11.79 23.81 10.48
C SER A 374 -13.00 23.26 9.70
N ILE A 375 -14.02 24.08 9.40
CA ILE A 375 -15.21 23.70 8.61
C ILE A 375 -14.83 23.11 7.25
N SER A 376 -13.87 23.67 6.53
CA SER A 376 -13.48 23.15 5.21
C SER A 376 -12.86 21.76 5.31
N GLU A 377 -12.10 21.49 6.37
CA GLU A 377 -11.52 20.16 6.64
C GLU A 377 -12.61 19.16 7.05
N ILE A 378 -13.51 19.56 7.96
CA ILE A 378 -14.64 18.74 8.39
C ILE A 378 -15.54 18.40 7.20
N MET A 379 -15.85 19.36 6.33
CA MET A 379 -16.63 19.12 5.12
C MET A 379 -15.92 18.17 4.16
N ALA A 380 -14.62 18.36 3.94
CA ALA A 380 -13.86 17.47 3.05
C ALA A 380 -13.80 16.02 3.57
N PHE A 381 -13.62 15.85 4.88
CA PHE A 381 -13.61 14.53 5.51
C PHE A 381 -15.02 13.92 5.59
N GLY A 382 -16.05 14.73 5.85
CA GLY A 382 -17.45 14.33 5.79
C GLY A 382 -17.84 13.86 4.38
N CYS A 383 -17.50 14.63 3.34
CA CYS A 383 -17.72 14.25 1.95
C CYS A 383 -16.95 12.97 1.57
N THR A 384 -15.71 12.82 2.05
CA THR A 384 -14.95 11.56 1.90
C THR A 384 -15.71 10.39 2.53
N GLY A 385 -16.19 10.53 3.76
CA GLY A 385 -17.00 9.51 4.45
C GLY A 385 -18.30 9.17 3.73
N ILE A 386 -18.98 10.18 3.16
CA ILE A 386 -20.18 9.97 2.33
C ILE A 386 -19.83 9.24 1.04
N ALA A 387 -18.77 9.64 0.33
CA ALA A 387 -18.34 8.97 -0.90
C ALA A 387 -17.97 7.50 -0.64
N MET A 388 -17.32 7.25 0.50
CA MET A 388 -17.04 5.91 1.00
C MET A 388 -18.32 5.10 1.23
N ALA A 389 -19.27 5.64 1.99
CA ALA A 389 -20.56 4.98 2.24
C ALA A 389 -21.35 4.73 0.94
N LEU A 390 -21.42 5.70 0.04
CA LEU A 390 -22.08 5.56 -1.26
C LEU A 390 -21.42 4.47 -2.10
N SER A 391 -20.08 4.40 -2.12
CA SER A 391 -19.34 3.35 -2.83
C SER A 391 -19.66 1.97 -2.26
N TYR A 392 -19.75 1.85 -0.94
CA TYR A 392 -20.16 0.61 -0.26
C TYR A 392 -21.58 0.22 -0.67
N PHE A 393 -22.56 1.12 -0.58
CA PHE A 393 -23.94 0.80 -0.89
C PHE A 393 -24.18 0.53 -2.38
N ALA A 394 -23.48 1.22 -3.27
CA ALA A 394 -23.65 1.07 -4.71
C ALA A 394 -23.02 -0.20 -5.27
N PHE A 395 -21.89 -0.66 -4.71
CA PHE A 395 -21.10 -1.74 -5.31
C PHE A 395 -20.91 -2.97 -4.41
N LEU A 396 -21.01 -2.83 -3.08
CA LEU A 396 -20.68 -3.91 -2.12
C LEU A 396 -21.90 -4.46 -1.36
N THR A 397 -23.11 -3.98 -1.62
CA THR A 397 -24.32 -4.54 -0.99
C THR A 397 -24.45 -6.03 -1.35
N PRO A 398 -24.56 -6.92 -0.35
CA PRO A 398 -24.56 -8.36 -0.59
C PRO A 398 -25.73 -8.78 -1.47
N SER A 399 -25.54 -9.82 -2.29
CA SER A 399 -26.67 -10.51 -2.89
C SER A 399 -27.46 -11.23 -1.79
N ASN A 400 -28.77 -11.40 -1.97
CA ASN A 400 -29.64 -12.10 -1.00
C ASN A 400 -29.18 -13.52 -0.62
N TYR A 401 -28.19 -14.07 -1.33
CA TYR A 401 -27.59 -15.38 -1.09
C TYR A 401 -26.27 -15.35 -0.31
N SER A 402 -25.63 -14.18 -0.13
CA SER A 402 -24.35 -14.04 0.59
C SER A 402 -24.50 -13.51 2.02
N THR A 403 -25.72 -13.26 2.49
CA THR A 403 -25.97 -12.94 3.90
C THR A 403 -25.84 -14.21 4.72
N SER A 404 -24.61 -14.63 4.99
CA SER A 404 -24.35 -15.48 6.14
C SER A 404 -24.85 -14.73 7.38
N THR A 405 -25.61 -15.40 8.24
CA THR A 405 -26.15 -14.82 9.48
C THR A 405 -25.00 -14.26 10.30
N ILE A 406 -25.02 -12.95 10.58
CA ILE A 406 -24.11 -12.32 11.54
C ILE A 406 -24.49 -12.86 12.92
N ASP A 407 -23.94 -14.02 13.28
CA ASP A 407 -24.11 -14.63 14.59
C ASP A 407 -22.96 -14.19 15.50
N LEU A 408 -23.30 -13.64 16.66
CA LEU A 408 -22.32 -13.28 17.68
C LEU A 408 -21.69 -14.56 18.25
N SER A 409 -20.36 -14.67 18.18
CA SER A 409 -19.59 -15.84 18.61
C SER A 409 -18.44 -15.42 19.50
N LEU A 410 -18.34 -16.02 20.68
CA LEU A 410 -17.23 -15.83 21.62
C LEU A 410 -16.09 -16.84 21.42
N ARG A 411 -16.21 -17.75 20.44
CA ARG A 411 -15.27 -18.89 20.25
C ARG A 411 -13.80 -18.44 20.17
N PHE A 412 -13.54 -17.33 19.47
CA PHE A 412 -12.20 -16.77 19.35
C PHE A 412 -11.65 -16.27 20.70
N LEU A 413 -12.49 -15.62 21.51
CA LEU A 413 -12.11 -15.12 22.83
C LEU A 413 -11.99 -16.22 23.88
N THR A 414 -12.70 -17.34 23.71
CA THR A 414 -12.55 -18.51 24.58
C THR A 414 -11.31 -19.35 24.24
N ALA A 415 -10.76 -19.21 23.03
CA ALA A 415 -9.50 -19.84 22.67
C ALA A 415 -8.32 -19.06 23.27
N THR A 416 -7.37 -19.76 23.90
CA THR A 416 -6.21 -19.13 24.55
C THR A 416 -5.41 -18.26 23.58
N SER A 417 -5.21 -18.70 22.33
CA SER A 417 -4.52 -17.93 21.29
C SER A 417 -5.29 -16.67 20.90
N GLY A 418 -6.61 -16.75 20.70
CA GLY A 418 -7.43 -15.59 20.37
C GLY A 418 -7.56 -14.58 21.50
N LEU A 419 -7.66 -15.05 22.75
CA LEU A 419 -7.62 -14.18 23.94
C LEU A 419 -6.27 -13.45 24.07
N LEU A 420 -5.16 -14.17 23.93
CA LEU A 420 -3.81 -13.59 23.99
C LEU A 420 -3.55 -12.63 22.83
N PHE A 421 -4.09 -12.92 21.65
CA PHE A 421 -4.06 -12.02 20.51
C PHE A 421 -4.77 -10.70 20.84
N VAL A 422 -6.02 -10.75 21.34
CA VAL A 422 -6.80 -9.56 21.70
C VAL A 422 -6.07 -8.75 22.78
N ILE A 423 -5.62 -9.41 23.84
CA ILE A 423 -4.87 -8.76 24.92
C ILE A 423 -3.61 -8.09 24.37
N SER A 424 -2.81 -8.79 23.56
CA SER A 424 -1.57 -8.24 23.00
C SER A 424 -1.83 -7.11 22.01
N PHE A 425 -2.86 -7.24 21.18
CA PHE A 425 -3.27 -6.26 20.17
C PHE A 425 -3.73 -4.95 20.82
N TYR A 426 -4.56 -5.01 21.87
CA TYR A 426 -5.02 -3.80 22.56
C TYR A 426 -4.01 -3.29 23.57
N SER A 427 -3.29 -4.14 24.30
CA SER A 427 -2.29 -3.70 25.28
C SER A 427 -1.16 -2.94 24.60
N SER A 428 -0.64 -3.44 23.46
CA SER A 428 0.39 -2.73 22.68
C SER A 428 -0.10 -1.34 22.22
N ARG A 429 -1.38 -1.19 21.89
CA ARG A 429 -1.98 0.09 21.46
C ARG A 429 -2.30 1.03 22.62
N VAL A 430 -2.92 0.54 23.69
CA VAL A 430 -3.21 1.32 24.90
C VAL A 430 -1.93 1.84 25.55
N ILE A 431 -0.87 1.01 25.61
CA ILE A 431 0.43 1.40 26.16
C ILE A 431 1.10 2.47 25.28
N THR A 432 0.98 2.36 23.95
CA THR A 432 1.61 3.31 23.03
C THR A 432 0.82 4.61 22.87
N MET A 433 -0.50 4.61 23.04
CA MET A 433 -1.36 5.78 22.78
C MET A 433 -0.95 7.07 23.53
N PRO A 434 -0.69 7.05 24.85
CA PRO A 434 -0.22 8.24 25.57
C PRO A 434 1.13 8.75 25.04
N SER A 435 2.00 7.86 24.58
CA SER A 435 3.24 8.22 23.92
C SER A 435 2.99 8.80 22.52
N LEU A 436 2.06 8.22 21.76
CA LEU A 436 1.76 8.63 20.38
C LEU A 436 1.17 10.04 20.29
N THR A 437 0.26 10.40 21.19
CA THR A 437 -0.29 11.77 21.24
C THR A 437 0.77 12.85 21.48
N ARG A 438 1.96 12.47 21.98
CA ARG A 438 3.13 13.35 22.15
C ARG A 438 4.10 13.33 20.96
N LEU A 439 3.95 12.37 20.04
CA LEU A 439 4.90 12.10 18.95
C LEU A 439 4.37 12.45 17.57
N VAL A 440 3.04 12.41 17.39
CA VAL A 440 2.40 12.67 16.11
C VAL A 440 1.27 13.69 16.26
N PRO A 441 0.83 14.33 15.16
CA PRO A 441 -0.32 15.23 15.21
C PRO A 441 -1.54 14.56 15.86
N ALA A 442 -2.28 15.29 16.69
CA ALA A 442 -3.41 14.76 17.45
C ALA A 442 -4.43 14.04 16.56
N GLY A 443 -4.74 14.59 15.37
CA GLY A 443 -5.62 13.93 14.40
C GLY A 443 -5.12 12.53 14.00
N PHE A 444 -3.81 12.37 13.78
CA PHE A 444 -3.22 11.08 13.40
C PHE A 444 -3.28 10.06 14.54
N SER A 445 -3.02 10.47 15.79
CA SER A 445 -3.18 9.57 16.94
C SER A 445 -4.61 9.05 17.08
N TYR A 446 -5.60 9.93 16.93
CA TYR A 446 -7.02 9.55 17.05
C TYR A 446 -7.46 8.70 15.88
N PHE A 447 -6.96 8.96 14.68
CA PHE A 447 -7.22 8.09 13.53
C PHE A 447 -6.74 6.65 13.78
N TYR A 448 -5.53 6.45 14.33
CA TYR A 448 -5.09 5.12 14.76
C TYR A 448 -5.98 4.52 15.85
N PHE A 449 -6.52 5.34 16.74
CA PHE A 449 -7.44 4.88 17.76
C PHE A 449 -8.73 4.37 17.12
N GLY A 450 -9.29 5.09 16.16
CA GLY A 450 -10.44 4.61 15.38
C GLY A 450 -10.16 3.30 14.65
N LEU A 451 -8.97 3.16 14.04
CA LEU A 451 -8.52 1.91 13.41
C LEU A 451 -8.37 0.75 14.40
N ALA A 452 -8.07 1.02 15.67
CA ALA A 452 -8.03 0.00 16.71
C ALA A 452 -9.46 -0.38 17.15
N VAL A 453 -10.32 0.61 17.37
CA VAL A 453 -11.71 0.42 17.84
C VAL A 453 -12.54 -0.38 16.84
N VAL A 454 -12.39 -0.11 15.54
CA VAL A 454 -13.14 -0.83 14.48
C VAL A 454 -12.82 -2.32 14.41
N SER A 455 -11.69 -2.76 14.99
CA SER A 455 -11.38 -4.18 15.08
C SER A 455 -12.13 -4.91 16.20
N ILE A 456 -12.71 -4.19 17.18
CA ILE A 456 -13.46 -4.78 18.31
C ILE A 456 -14.59 -5.68 17.81
N PRO A 457 -15.51 -5.21 16.94
CA PRO A 457 -16.64 -6.04 16.50
C PRO A 457 -16.18 -7.28 15.74
N GLY A 458 -15.07 -7.20 14.99
CA GLY A 458 -14.52 -8.32 14.23
C GLY A 458 -14.20 -9.56 15.07
N PHE A 459 -13.94 -9.40 16.37
CA PHE A 459 -13.67 -10.51 17.30
C PHE A 459 -14.91 -11.33 17.67
N PHE A 460 -16.11 -10.84 17.35
CA PHE A 460 -17.37 -11.40 17.81
C PHE A 460 -18.22 -12.01 16.69
N VAL A 461 -17.75 -12.18 15.45
CA VAL A 461 -18.62 -12.56 14.31
C VAL A 461 -18.34 -13.98 13.76
N TYR A 462 -19.39 -14.80 13.62
CA TYR A 462 -19.57 -16.15 13.00
C TYR A 462 -19.43 -17.43 13.86
N ARG A 463 -20.39 -18.36 13.65
CA ARG A 463 -20.50 -19.70 14.30
C ARG A 463 -19.61 -20.79 13.68
N ASN A 464 -19.25 -20.71 12.38
CA ASN A 464 -18.69 -21.84 11.62
C ASN A 464 -17.41 -21.54 10.80
N SER A 465 -16.77 -20.38 10.96
CA SER A 465 -15.48 -20.09 10.32
C SER A 465 -14.37 -20.08 11.37
N THR A 466 -13.30 -20.85 11.15
CA THR A 466 -12.02 -20.72 11.87
C THR A 466 -11.24 -19.48 11.42
N TRP A 467 -11.58 -18.91 10.26
CA TRP A 467 -10.98 -17.69 9.73
C TRP A 467 -11.73 -16.47 10.27
N ASN A 468 -11.10 -15.81 11.23
CA ASN A 468 -11.64 -14.65 11.92
C ASN A 468 -11.59 -13.40 11.01
N LEU A 469 -12.76 -12.80 10.71
CA LEU A 469 -12.87 -11.53 9.95
C LEU A 469 -12.14 -10.37 10.65
N THR A 470 -11.77 -10.52 11.92
CA THR A 470 -10.85 -9.61 12.62
C THR A 470 -9.65 -9.23 11.76
N ILE A 471 -9.04 -10.17 11.03
CA ILE A 471 -7.87 -9.87 10.19
C ILE A 471 -8.22 -8.80 9.14
N GLN A 472 -9.41 -8.88 8.54
CA GLN A 472 -9.90 -7.90 7.57
C GLN A 472 -10.16 -6.51 8.17
N PHE A 473 -10.36 -6.36 9.48
CA PHE A 473 -10.53 -5.04 10.10
C PHE A 473 -9.24 -4.53 10.77
N THR A 474 -8.34 -5.44 11.15
CA THR A 474 -7.09 -5.15 11.87
C THR A 474 -5.90 -4.87 10.95
N MET A 475 -5.86 -5.41 9.73
CA MET A 475 -4.73 -5.23 8.80
C MET A 475 -4.39 -3.76 8.47
N PRO A 476 -5.37 -2.86 8.21
CA PRO A 476 -5.09 -1.44 8.02
C PRO A 476 -4.38 -0.84 9.23
N ALA A 477 -4.82 -1.23 10.43
CA ALA A 477 -4.19 -0.80 11.67
C ALA A 477 -2.76 -1.35 11.77
N LEU A 478 -2.52 -2.63 11.50
CA LEU A 478 -1.18 -3.24 11.61
C LEU A 478 -0.14 -2.54 10.72
N ILE A 479 -0.49 -2.27 9.46
CA ILE A 479 0.45 -1.69 8.50
C ILE A 479 0.74 -0.23 8.80
N LEU A 480 -0.31 0.55 9.02
CA LEU A 480 -0.14 1.97 9.31
C LEU A 480 0.58 2.14 10.66
N PHE A 481 0.40 1.21 11.61
CA PHE A 481 1.03 1.29 12.93
C PHE A 481 2.56 1.15 12.91
N ALA A 482 3.16 0.73 11.80
CA ALA A 482 4.60 0.71 11.63
C ALA A 482 5.26 2.09 11.81
N THR A 483 4.61 3.16 11.34
CA THR A 483 5.07 4.54 11.52
C THR A 483 5.11 4.98 13.00
N PRO A 484 3.97 4.98 13.73
CA PRO A 484 3.95 5.35 15.13
C PRO A 484 4.87 4.47 15.99
N LEU A 485 4.98 3.17 15.67
CA LEU A 485 5.88 2.27 16.38
C LEU A 485 7.36 2.63 16.15
N ALA A 486 7.78 2.88 14.92
CA ALA A 486 9.15 3.30 14.63
C ALA A 486 9.53 4.59 15.37
N LEU A 487 8.62 5.56 15.42
CA LEU A 487 8.78 6.80 16.19
C LEU A 487 8.93 6.53 17.69
N ALA A 488 8.05 5.71 18.26
CA ALA A 488 8.06 5.36 19.68
C ALA A 488 9.33 4.60 20.07
N CYS A 489 9.73 3.59 19.28
CA CYS A 489 10.97 2.85 19.47
C CYS A 489 12.18 3.78 19.40
N SER A 490 12.28 4.61 18.35
CA SER A 490 13.41 5.51 18.21
C SER A 490 13.54 6.49 19.37
N LYS A 491 12.44 7.13 19.81
CA LYS A 491 12.51 8.07 20.94
C LYS A 491 12.79 7.37 22.26
N SER A 492 12.19 6.21 22.50
CA SER A 492 12.42 5.41 23.70
C SER A 492 13.90 4.99 23.84
N TRP A 493 14.58 4.73 22.72
CA TRP A 493 16.00 4.35 22.73
C TRP A 493 16.97 5.53 22.67
N SER A 494 16.62 6.63 22.02
CA SER A 494 17.51 7.79 21.82
C SER A 494 17.41 8.86 22.91
N GLU A 495 16.24 9.07 23.47
CA GLU A 495 16.05 9.97 24.61
C GLU A 495 15.92 9.11 25.87
N TRP A 496 16.77 9.33 26.87
CA TRP A 496 16.65 8.76 28.22
C TRP A 496 15.35 9.19 28.96
N ALA A 497 14.38 9.74 28.24
CA ALA A 497 13.13 10.30 28.73
C ALA A 497 12.09 9.24 29.15
N HIS A 498 12.32 7.95 28.87
CA HIS A 498 11.40 6.87 29.23
C HIS A 498 12.03 5.90 30.23
N SER A 499 11.27 5.56 31.28
CA SER A 499 11.75 4.66 32.33
C SER A 499 12.21 3.33 31.73
N LYS A 500 13.24 2.71 32.32
CA LYS A 500 13.74 1.40 31.89
C LYS A 500 12.60 0.37 31.76
N ARG A 501 11.58 0.46 32.63
CA ARG A 501 10.35 -0.36 32.58
C ARG A 501 9.54 -0.16 31.29
N LEU A 502 9.28 1.08 30.87
CA LEU A 502 8.50 1.33 29.65
C LEU A 502 9.20 0.81 28.39
N ARG A 503 10.55 0.89 28.34
CA ARG A 503 11.35 0.32 27.24
C ARG A 503 11.21 -1.20 27.13
N HIS A 504 11.31 -1.90 28.26
CA HIS A 504 11.15 -3.35 28.29
C HIS A 504 9.70 -3.76 28.02
N LEU A 505 8.71 -3.00 28.51
CA LEU A 505 7.29 -3.20 28.22
C LEU A 505 6.98 -3.05 26.73
N LEU A 506 7.53 -2.04 26.06
CA LEU A 506 7.36 -1.87 24.60
C LEU A 506 7.99 -3.05 23.86
N ALA A 507 9.26 -3.38 24.15
CA ALA A 507 9.93 -4.51 23.51
C ALA A 507 9.19 -5.85 23.73
N LEU A 508 8.71 -6.09 24.95
CA LEU A 508 7.99 -7.31 25.31
C LEU A 508 6.58 -7.34 24.71
N ALA A 509 5.84 -6.22 24.71
CA ALA A 509 4.51 -6.16 24.10
C ALA A 509 4.56 -6.36 22.57
N PHE A 510 5.58 -5.82 21.90
CA PHE A 510 5.75 -6.02 20.45
C PHE A 510 6.36 -7.37 20.09
N GLY A 511 7.29 -7.89 20.91
CA GLY A 511 7.78 -9.27 20.78
C GLY A 511 6.66 -10.28 20.97
N ALA A 512 5.81 -10.08 21.99
CA ALA A 512 4.63 -10.89 22.24
C ALA A 512 3.61 -10.76 21.10
N LEU A 513 3.31 -9.54 20.62
CA LEU A 513 2.42 -9.36 19.47
C LEU A 513 2.97 -10.07 18.22
N GLY A 514 4.27 -9.96 17.95
CA GLY A 514 4.93 -10.66 16.85
C GLY A 514 4.85 -12.18 16.99
N PHE A 515 5.05 -12.70 18.20
CA PHE A 515 4.93 -14.13 18.51
C PHE A 515 3.49 -14.64 18.41
N PHE A 516 2.50 -13.90 18.92
CA PHE A 516 1.09 -14.28 18.81
C PHE A 516 0.48 -14.03 17.42
N LEU A 517 1.16 -13.26 16.57
CA LEU A 517 0.89 -13.25 15.14
C LEU A 517 1.43 -14.52 14.45
N GLN A 518 2.18 -15.40 15.11
CA GLN A 518 2.73 -16.65 14.54
C GLN A 518 1.99 -17.92 14.96
N VAL A 519 1.17 -17.87 16.02
CA VAL A 519 0.45 -19.01 16.63
C VAL A 519 -1.03 -18.86 16.41
#